data_AF-A0A7J0CJV3-F1
#
_entry.id   AF-A0A7J0CJV3-F1
#
_cell.length_a   1.000
_cell.length_b   1.000
_cell.length_c   1.000
_cell.angle_alpha   90.00
_cell.angle_beta   90.00
_cell.angle_gamma   90.00
#
_symmetry.space_group_name_H-M   'P 1'
#
loop_
_entity.id
_entity.type
_entity.pdbx_description
1 polymer ?
#
loop_
_entity_poly.entity_id
_entity_poly.type
_entity_poly.pdbx_seq_one_letter_code
_entity_poly.pdbx_strand_id
1 'polypeptide(L)'
;MSKKTARHPMSTPHVVVVMGVAGTGKTTIGPLLAAELGVPYAEGDDFHPPANIEKMSAGTPLDDDDRWPWLDAIGEWAHGRAGLGGVVSSSASSGPTGTGCGPGRPTPSSCI
;
A
#
# COMPACT_ATOMS: atom_id res chain seq x y z
N MET A 1 1.37 27.62 25.35
CA MET A 1 0.36 27.91 24.31
C MET A 1 0.30 26.73 23.34
N SER A 2 -0.50 25.70 23.63
CA SER A 2 -0.77 24.62 22.66
C SER A 2 -1.88 25.09 21.73
N LYS A 3 -1.56 25.31 20.45
CA LYS A 3 -2.59 25.48 19.43
C LYS A 3 -3.37 24.17 19.35
N LYS A 4 -4.56 24.14 19.94
CA LYS A 4 -5.55 23.08 19.74
C LYS A 4 -5.95 23.18 18.27
N THR A 5 -5.42 22.31 17.42
CA THR A 5 -5.82 22.23 16.02
C THR A 5 -7.32 21.97 15.99
N ALA A 6 -8.09 22.94 15.50
CA ALA A 6 -9.53 22.80 15.36
C ALA A 6 -9.80 21.65 14.40
N ARG A 7 -10.49 20.61 14.90
CA ARG A 7 -10.87 19.43 14.14
C ARG A 7 -11.88 19.89 13.09
N HIS A 8 -11.47 19.95 11.81
CA HIS A 8 -12.42 20.19 10.73
C HIS A 8 -13.36 18.98 10.67
N PRO A 9 -14.69 19.16 10.77
CA PRO A 9 -15.60 18.07 10.49
C PRO A 9 -15.43 17.69 9.03
N MET A 10 -14.74 16.57 8.76
CA MET A 10 -14.68 15.97 7.44
C MET A 10 -16.10 15.50 7.09
N SER A 11 -16.87 16.37 6.42
CA SER A 11 -18.29 16.20 6.14
C SER A 11 -18.59 15.13 5.07
N THR A 12 -17.58 14.41 4.62
CA THR A 12 -17.69 13.34 3.63
C THR A 12 -16.83 12.15 4.08
N PRO A 13 -17.39 10.94 4.17
CA PRO A 13 -16.62 9.74 4.51
C PRO A 13 -15.66 9.42 3.36
N HIS A 14 -14.40 9.85 3.49
CA HIS A 14 -13.37 9.64 2.48
C HIS A 14 -12.67 8.31 2.69
N VAL A 15 -12.33 7.63 1.59
CA VAL A 15 -11.36 6.54 1.61
C VAL A 15 -9.96 7.14 1.44
N VAL A 16 -9.06 6.82 2.36
CA VAL A 16 -7.68 7.31 2.37
C VAL A 16 -6.75 6.16 2.04
N VAL A 17 -5.93 6.34 1.01
CA VAL A 17 -4.88 5.39 0.63
C VAL A 17 -3.54 5.91 1.15
N VAL A 18 -2.91 5.14 2.03
CA VAL A 18 -1.58 5.44 2.59
C VAL A 18 -0.53 4.68 1.78
N MET A 19 0.01 5.34 0.77
CA MET A 19 1.02 4.78 -0.14
C MET A 19 2.45 5.04 0.34
N GLY A 20 3.38 4.13 0.04
CA GLY A 20 4.83 4.37 0.21
C GLY A 20 5.68 3.10 0.24
N VAL A 21 7.01 3.27 0.16
CA VAL A 21 7.96 2.14 0.14
C VAL A 21 7.96 1.34 1.44
N ALA A 22 8.35 0.06 1.39
CA ALA A 22 8.45 -0.79 2.58
C ALA A 22 9.34 -0.12 3.65
N GLY A 23 8.96 -0.22 4.93
CA GLY A 23 9.72 0.36 6.04
C GLY A 23 9.44 1.84 6.38
N THR A 24 8.58 2.55 5.64
CA THR A 24 8.23 3.96 5.97
C THR A 24 7.20 4.13 7.08
N GLY A 25 6.80 3.04 7.75
CA GLY A 25 5.86 3.10 8.88
C GLY A 25 4.39 3.22 8.48
N LYS A 26 3.99 2.84 7.26
CA LYS A 26 2.58 2.83 6.81
C LYS A 26 1.68 1.96 7.67
N THR A 27 2.16 0.79 8.07
CA THR A 27 1.47 -0.13 8.98
C THR A 27 1.39 0.41 10.42
N THR A 28 2.17 1.44 10.75
CA THR A 28 2.06 2.18 12.01
C THR A 28 1.08 3.34 11.89
N ILE A 29 1.19 4.14 10.83
CA ILE A 29 0.38 5.35 10.63
C ILE A 29 -1.05 5.01 10.16
N GLY A 30 -1.23 3.98 9.35
CA GLY A 30 -2.52 3.56 8.80
C GLY A 30 -3.56 3.24 9.87
N PRO A 31 -3.26 2.34 10.83
CA PRO A 31 -4.17 2.04 11.93
C PRO A 31 -4.44 3.26 12.84
N LEU A 32 -3.42 4.09 13.09
CA LEU A 32 -3.59 5.32 13.89
C LEU A 32 -4.52 6.32 13.20
N LEU A 33 -4.36 6.50 11.89
CA LEU A 33 -5.22 7.35 11.09
C LEU A 33 -6.65 6.81 11.04
N ALA A 34 -6.80 5.50 10.86
CA ALA A 34 -8.10 4.83 10.87
C ALA A 34 -8.83 5.03 12.21
N ALA A 35 -8.11 4.86 13.32
CA ALA A 35 -8.64 5.09 14.67
C ALA A 35 -9.05 6.56 14.90
N GLU A 36 -8.23 7.52 14.46
CA GLU A 36 -8.54 8.95 14.58
C GLU A 36 -9.76 9.36 13.74
N LEU A 37 -9.98 8.69 12.62
CA LEU A 37 -11.12 8.90 11.72
C LEU A 37 -12.35 8.06 12.10
N GLY A 38 -12.21 7.07 12.99
CA GLY A 38 -13.28 6.13 13.33
C GLY A 38 -13.70 5.24 12.16
N VAL A 39 -12.81 4.98 11.21
CA VAL A 39 -13.08 4.15 10.02
C VAL A 39 -12.23 2.87 10.04
N PRO A 40 -12.67 1.79 9.38
CA PRO A 40 -11.88 0.57 9.23
C PRO A 40 -10.56 0.76 8.50
N TYR A 41 -9.60 -0.07 8.87
CA TYR A 41 -8.29 -0.20 8.23
C TYR A 41 -8.20 -1.52 7.46
N ALA A 42 -7.54 -1.51 6.31
CA ALA A 42 -7.17 -2.70 5.54
C ALA A 42 -5.69 -2.65 5.14
N GLU A 43 -5.02 -3.80 5.13
CA GLU A 43 -3.67 -3.92 4.57
C GLU A 43 -3.78 -4.12 3.06
N GLY A 44 -3.15 -3.26 2.27
CA GLY A 44 -3.17 -3.34 0.81
C GLY A 44 -2.56 -4.63 0.28
N ASP A 45 -1.59 -5.19 1.00
CA ASP A 45 -0.88 -6.41 0.61
C ASP A 45 -1.82 -7.64 0.66
N ASP A 46 -2.90 -7.59 1.45
CA ASP A 46 -3.92 -8.66 1.52
C ASP A 46 -4.77 -8.76 0.24
N PHE A 47 -4.76 -7.72 -0.61
CA PHE A 47 -5.51 -7.69 -1.88
C PHE A 47 -4.73 -8.31 -3.03
N HIS A 48 -3.50 -8.82 -2.80
CA HIS A 48 -2.76 -9.48 -3.86
C HIS A 48 -3.45 -10.77 -4.31
N PRO A 49 -3.61 -10.98 -5.64
CA PRO A 49 -4.08 -12.26 -6.12
C PRO A 49 -3.04 -13.36 -5.80
N PRO A 50 -3.47 -14.63 -5.66
CA PRO A 50 -2.56 -15.73 -5.34
C PRO A 50 -1.32 -15.81 -6.26
N ALA A 51 -1.49 -15.51 -7.56
CA ALA A 51 -0.41 -15.47 -8.53
C ALA A 51 0.71 -14.47 -8.16
N ASN A 52 0.35 -13.29 -7.62
CA ASN A 52 1.33 -12.30 -7.19
C ASN A 52 2.03 -12.75 -5.91
N ILE A 53 1.29 -13.36 -4.98
CA ILE A 53 1.84 -13.91 -3.74
C ILE A 53 2.87 -15.01 -4.09
N GLU A 54 2.54 -15.90 -5.02
CA GLU A 54 3.45 -16.94 -5.51
C GLU A 54 4.71 -16.36 -6.17
N LYS A 55 4.56 -15.37 -7.07
CA LYS A 55 5.68 -14.70 -7.76
C LYS A 55 6.62 -14.03 -6.75
N MET A 56 6.07 -13.28 -5.79
CA MET A 56 6.85 -12.68 -4.71
C MET A 56 7.50 -13.71 -3.79
N SER A 57 6.80 -14.78 -3.43
CA SER A 57 7.34 -15.88 -2.59
C SER A 57 8.48 -16.62 -3.29
N ALA A 58 8.47 -16.67 -4.61
CA ALA A 58 9.57 -17.18 -5.43
C ALA A 58 10.74 -16.18 -5.58
N GLY A 59 10.70 -15.03 -4.92
CA GLY A 59 11.70 -13.96 -5.04
C GLY A 59 11.68 -13.24 -6.39
N THR A 60 10.61 -13.43 -7.19
CA THR A 60 10.45 -12.76 -8.47
C THR A 60 9.70 -11.44 -8.25
N PRO A 61 10.25 -10.30 -8.68
CA PRO A 61 9.58 -9.01 -8.54
C PRO A 61 8.33 -8.95 -9.43
N LEU A 62 7.31 -8.21 -8.95
CA LEU A 62 6.11 -7.92 -9.73
C LEU A 62 6.40 -6.85 -10.79
N ASP A 63 5.84 -7.05 -11.96
CA ASP A 63 5.77 -6.04 -13.04
C ASP A 63 4.46 -5.23 -12.95
N ASP A 64 4.27 -4.30 -13.88
CA ASP A 64 3.08 -3.44 -13.86
C ASP A 64 1.81 -4.21 -14.25
N ASP A 65 1.92 -5.27 -15.05
CA ASP A 65 0.79 -6.12 -15.44
C ASP A 65 0.29 -6.94 -14.25
N ASP A 66 1.19 -7.42 -13.39
CA ASP A 66 0.82 -8.07 -12.13
C ASP A 66 0.13 -7.09 -11.16
N ARG A 67 0.49 -5.79 -11.20
CA ARG A 67 -0.02 -4.79 -10.27
C ARG A 67 -1.44 -4.32 -10.61
N TRP A 68 -1.85 -4.36 -11.87
CA TRP A 68 -3.18 -3.89 -12.29
C TRP A 68 -4.33 -4.62 -11.55
N PRO A 69 -4.41 -5.96 -11.54
CA PRO A 69 -5.46 -6.67 -10.81
C PRO A 69 -5.49 -6.37 -9.30
N TRP A 70 -4.31 -6.12 -8.71
CA TRP A 70 -4.19 -5.75 -7.30
C TRP A 70 -4.73 -4.34 -7.03
N LEU A 71 -4.41 -3.37 -7.89
CA LEU A 71 -4.94 -2.01 -7.79
C LEU A 71 -6.45 -1.96 -8.02
N ASP A 72 -6.97 -2.79 -8.93
CA ASP A 72 -8.40 -2.93 -9.16
C ASP A 72 -9.11 -3.46 -7.91
N ALA A 73 -8.56 -4.48 -7.24
CA ALA A 73 -9.13 -5.00 -5.99
C ALA A 73 -9.18 -3.96 -4.86
N ILE A 74 -8.13 -3.13 -4.73
CA ILE A 74 -8.13 -1.99 -3.79
C ILE A 74 -9.19 -0.96 -4.19
N GLY A 75 -9.32 -0.68 -5.49
CA GLY A 75 -10.33 0.23 -6.04
C GLY A 75 -11.76 -0.25 -5.77
N GLU A 76 -12.04 -1.54 -5.97
CA GLU A 76 -13.34 -2.15 -5.68
C GLU A 76 -13.66 -2.08 -4.18
N TRP A 77 -12.69 -2.40 -3.31
CA TRP A 77 -12.85 -2.25 -1.87
C TRP A 77 -13.15 -0.80 -1.47
N ALA A 78 -12.42 0.16 -2.04
CA ALA A 78 -12.64 1.58 -1.79
C ALA A 78 -14.03 2.02 -2.28
N HIS A 79 -14.44 1.56 -3.46
CA HIS A 79 -15.75 1.88 -4.04
C HIS A 79 -16.89 1.34 -3.18
N GLY A 80 -16.80 0.10 -2.69
CA GLY A 80 -17.77 -0.50 -1.78
C GLY A 80 -17.89 0.23 -0.43
N ARG A 81 -17.00 1.18 -0.15
CA ARG A 81 -16.96 2.00 1.08
C ARG A 81 -17.27 3.47 0.84
N ALA A 82 -17.73 3.83 -0.36
CA ALA A 82 -18.18 5.18 -0.66
C ALA A 82 -19.26 5.62 0.36
N GLY A 83 -19.01 6.70 1.11
CA GLY A 83 -19.93 7.17 2.15
C GLY A 83 -19.83 6.43 3.49
N LEU A 84 -18.89 5.49 3.66
CA LEU A 84 -18.54 4.87 4.95
C LEU A 84 -17.11 5.22 5.39
N GLY A 85 -16.25 5.57 4.42
CA GLY A 85 -14.83 5.86 4.66
C GLY A 85 -14.00 4.62 4.94
N GLY A 86 -12.69 4.76 4.90
CA GLY A 86 -11.76 3.66 5.14
C GLY A 86 -10.31 4.11 4.97
N VAL A 87 -9.39 3.41 5.61
CA VAL A 87 -7.96 3.59 5.39
C VAL A 87 -7.38 2.30 4.83
N VAL A 88 -6.62 2.39 3.76
CA VAL A 88 -5.87 1.25 3.22
C VAL A 88 -4.40 1.62 3.11
N SER A 89 -3.52 0.83 3.71
CA SER A 89 -2.08 0.94 3.47
C SER A 89 -1.74 0.30 2.13
N SER A 90 -0.71 0.74 1.43
CA SER A 90 -0.19 -0.02 0.28
C SER A 90 1.31 0.11 0.19
N SER A 91 1.97 -1.04 0.21
CA SER A 91 3.40 -1.19 -0.03
C SER A 91 3.65 -1.09 -1.53
N ALA A 92 3.64 0.13 -2.07
CA ALA A 92 4.14 0.36 -3.43
C ALA A 92 5.65 0.11 -3.41
N SER A 93 6.04 -1.13 -3.64
CA SER A 93 7.42 -1.50 -3.95
C SER A 93 7.71 -0.97 -5.36
N SER A 94 8.03 0.33 -5.44
CA SER A 94 8.87 0.84 -6.53
C SER A 94 10.28 0.27 -6.31
N GLY A 95 10.46 -1.03 -6.57
CA GLY A 95 11.76 -1.53 -6.98
C GLY A 95 12.10 -0.87 -8.32
N PRO A 96 13.38 -0.55 -8.59
CA PRO A 96 13.75 0.23 -9.77
C PRO A 96 13.18 -0.43 -11.03
N THR A 97 12.33 0.31 -11.73
CA THR A 97 11.91 0.03 -13.09
C THR A 97 13.15 -0.30 -13.91
N GLY A 98 13.28 -1.55 -14.34
CA GLY A 98 14.24 -1.99 -15.35
C GLY A 98 15.70 -1.55 -15.16
N THR A 99 16.52 -2.42 -14.56
CA THR A 99 17.87 -2.63 -15.10
C THR A 99 18.18 -4.12 -15.00
N GLY A 100 18.29 -4.76 -16.17
CA GLY A 100 18.34 -6.22 -16.29
C GLY A 100 19.55 -6.85 -15.60
N CYS A 101 19.28 -7.92 -14.86
CA CYS A 101 20.27 -8.94 -14.51
C CYS A 101 20.08 -10.13 -15.47
N GLY A 102 20.76 -10.07 -16.61
CA GLY A 102 20.97 -11.24 -17.47
C GLY A 102 22.15 -12.10 -16.98
N PRO A 103 22.28 -13.34 -17.46
CA PRO A 103 23.34 -14.25 -17.02
C PRO A 103 24.72 -13.71 -17.40
N GLY A 104 25.57 -13.42 -16.39
CA GLY A 104 26.96 -13.00 -16.59
C GLY A 104 27.47 -11.79 -15.79
N ARG A 105 26.72 -11.22 -14.82
CA ARG A 105 27.23 -10.14 -13.93
C ARG A 105 27.33 -10.55 -12.46
N PRO A 106 28.29 -9.99 -11.70
CA PRO A 106 28.52 -10.35 -10.30
C PRO A 106 27.35 -9.91 -9.40
N THR A 107 27.06 -10.74 -8.40
CA THR A 107 25.96 -10.57 -7.44
C THR A 107 26.20 -9.36 -6.52
N PRO A 108 25.15 -8.61 -6.12
CA PRO A 108 25.28 -7.57 -5.13
C PRO A 108 25.32 -8.20 -3.73
N SER A 109 26.52 -8.59 -3.31
CA SER A 109 26.82 -8.68 -1.88
C SER A 109 26.88 -7.26 -1.33
N SER A 110 25.75 -6.73 -0.85
CA SER A 110 25.64 -5.60 0.10
C SER A 110 24.24 -4.98 0.00
N CYS A 111 23.20 -5.74 0.33
CA CYS A 111 21.99 -5.15 0.88
C CYS A 111 22.29 -4.76 2.33
N ILE A 112 22.51 -3.47 2.55
CA ILE A 112 22.33 -2.77 3.84
C ILE A 112 21.43 -1.58 3.57
#